data_AF-A0A2E6BPY7-F1
#
_entry.id   AF-A0A2E6BPY7-F1
#
_cell.length_a   1.000
_cell.length_b   1.000
_cell.length_c   1.000
_cell.angle_alpha   90.00
_cell.angle_beta   90.00
_cell.angle_gamma   90.00
#
_symmetry.space_group_name_H-M   'P 1'
#
loop_
_entity.id
_entity.type
_entity.pdbx_description
1 polymer ?
#
loop_
_entity_poly.entity_id
_entity_poly.type
_entity_poly.pdbx_seq_one_letter_code
_entity_poly.pdbx_strand_id
1 'polypeptide(L)'
;MKRIAKTKRKLLIFGAVTGLVIVGVVVTIFALSRIGTDNNAANDPYIQREENDATESLPQDDGLGELSDAGTEPASPAENLDPESVSSVVIEPLGIVVSYVKGIAGFEYAIYRTNDGTQYVEFMSAELAGTKCTDDAGVFATILKNPPAETDAATAELEKQLDGDTYALSLPDDTCTSDEALFAQYQAAFRDAFGLLALIESDEAQ
;
A
#
# COMPACT_ATOMS: atom_id res chain seq x y z
N MET A 1 -13.57 38.71 -71.19
CA MET A 1 -13.73 37.70 -70.11
C MET A 1 -12.44 37.61 -69.30
N LYS A 2 -12.51 37.80 -67.96
CA LYS A 2 -11.56 37.35 -66.89
C LYS A 2 -11.63 38.32 -65.69
N ARG A 3 -12.68 38.18 -64.87
CA ARG A 3 -12.76 38.78 -63.52
C ARG A 3 -13.16 37.71 -62.50
N ILE A 4 -12.37 36.65 -62.33
CA ILE A 4 -12.64 35.61 -61.31
C ILE A 4 -11.34 35.04 -60.72
N ALA A 5 -10.36 35.90 -60.42
CA ALA A 5 -9.08 35.43 -59.85
C ALA A 5 -8.74 36.03 -58.47
N LYS A 6 -9.27 37.21 -58.10
CA LYS A 6 -8.86 37.89 -56.85
C LYS A 6 -9.64 37.40 -55.61
N THR A 7 -10.87 36.94 -55.76
CA THR A 7 -11.72 36.54 -54.62
C THR A 7 -11.34 35.17 -54.04
N LYS A 8 -10.86 34.25 -54.89
CA LYS A 8 -10.46 32.89 -54.46
C LYS A 8 -9.20 32.87 -53.60
N ARG A 9 -8.26 33.81 -53.81
CA ARG A 9 -7.05 33.94 -52.97
C ARG A 9 -7.37 34.40 -51.55
N LYS A 10 -8.34 35.31 -51.36
CA LYS A 10 -8.74 35.75 -50.01
C LYS A 10 -9.43 34.61 -49.25
N LEU A 11 -10.27 33.82 -49.90
CA LEU A 11 -10.94 32.67 -49.27
C LEU A 11 -9.94 31.57 -48.84
N LEU A 12 -8.90 31.33 -49.64
CA LEU A 12 -7.84 30.36 -49.32
C LEU A 12 -6.96 30.81 -48.14
N ILE A 13 -6.65 32.10 -48.05
CA ILE A 13 -5.85 32.66 -46.95
C ILE A 13 -6.66 32.65 -45.64
N PHE A 14 -7.94 33.00 -45.67
CA PHE A 14 -8.81 32.89 -44.49
C PHE A 14 -8.96 31.44 -44.02
N GLY A 15 -9.11 30.48 -44.94
CA GLY A 15 -9.16 29.05 -44.58
C GLY A 15 -7.86 28.54 -43.94
N ALA A 16 -6.70 28.96 -44.46
CA ALA A 16 -5.40 28.58 -43.91
C ALA A 16 -5.15 29.18 -42.51
N VAL A 17 -5.55 30.44 -42.28
CA VAL A 17 -5.44 31.09 -40.96
C VAL A 17 -6.38 30.43 -39.96
N THR A 18 -7.63 30.15 -40.33
CA THR A 18 -8.57 29.47 -39.44
C THR A 18 -8.11 28.04 -39.13
N GLY A 19 -7.57 27.31 -40.10
CA GLY A 19 -6.98 25.99 -39.87
C GLY A 19 -5.79 26.03 -38.91
N LEU A 20 -4.91 27.02 -39.04
CA LEU A 20 -3.74 27.18 -38.17
C LEU A 20 -4.15 27.60 -36.74
N VAL A 21 -5.20 28.41 -36.59
CA VAL A 21 -5.79 28.73 -35.28
C VAL A 21 -6.41 27.50 -34.63
N ILE A 22 -7.14 26.67 -35.38
CA ILE A 22 -7.74 25.43 -34.84
C ILE A 22 -6.64 24.45 -34.42
N VAL A 23 -5.61 24.25 -35.25
CA VAL A 23 -4.47 23.39 -34.89
C VAL A 23 -3.73 23.95 -33.67
N GLY A 24 -3.52 25.27 -33.60
CA GLY A 24 -2.95 25.93 -32.44
C GLY A 24 -3.78 25.69 -31.18
N VAL A 25 -5.10 25.90 -31.22
CA VAL A 25 -6.00 25.67 -30.09
C VAL A 25 -6.03 24.20 -29.68
N VAL A 26 -6.06 23.26 -30.63
CA VAL A 26 -6.02 21.82 -30.34
C VAL A 26 -4.70 21.43 -29.70
N VAL A 27 -3.56 21.94 -30.18
CA VAL A 27 -2.24 21.69 -29.57
C VAL A 27 -2.14 22.33 -28.19
N THR A 28 -2.68 23.54 -27.97
CA THR A 28 -2.70 24.18 -26.64
C THR A 28 -3.63 23.45 -25.69
N ILE A 29 -4.80 22.97 -26.13
CA ILE A 29 -5.68 22.11 -25.33
C ILE A 29 -4.97 20.80 -25.01
N PHE A 30 -4.34 20.14 -25.98
CA PHE A 30 -3.63 18.87 -25.74
C PHE A 30 -2.40 19.05 -24.83
N ALA A 31 -1.69 20.17 -24.96
CA ALA A 31 -0.57 20.53 -24.09
C ALA A 31 -1.06 20.86 -22.67
N LEU A 32 -2.16 21.60 -22.52
CA LEU A 32 -2.79 21.87 -21.22
C LEU A 32 -3.43 20.62 -20.62
N SER A 33 -3.96 19.69 -21.41
CA SER A 33 -4.45 18.39 -20.93
C SER A 33 -3.31 17.48 -20.47
N ARG A 34 -2.10 17.60 -21.05
CA ARG A 34 -0.89 16.92 -20.55
C ARG A 34 -0.23 17.63 -19.37
N ILE A 35 -0.48 18.93 -19.18
CA ILE A 35 -0.03 19.72 -18.02
C ILE A 35 -1.08 19.70 -16.88
N GLY A 36 -2.27 19.15 -17.15
CA GLY A 36 -3.39 19.05 -16.21
C GLY A 36 -3.66 17.64 -15.71
N THR A 37 -2.66 16.74 -15.70
CA THR A 37 -2.71 15.50 -14.91
C THR A 37 -1.69 15.51 -13.78
N ASP A 38 -1.31 16.70 -13.33
CA ASP A 38 -0.89 16.93 -11.95
C ASP A 38 -1.95 17.85 -11.35
N ASN A 39 -2.52 17.45 -10.21
CA ASN A 39 -3.56 18.13 -9.43
C ASN A 39 -5.01 17.71 -9.69
N ASN A 40 -5.35 16.51 -9.22
CA ASN A 40 -6.39 16.45 -8.18
C ASN A 40 -5.71 16.24 -6.83
N ALA A 41 -5.08 17.32 -6.35
CA ALA A 41 -4.75 17.49 -4.95
C ALA A 41 -6.07 17.78 -4.20
N ALA A 42 -6.79 16.70 -3.91
CA ALA A 42 -7.78 16.65 -2.84
C ALA A 42 -7.47 15.49 -1.88
N ASN A 43 -6.20 15.07 -1.81
CA ASN A 43 -5.67 14.09 -0.87
C ASN A 43 -4.37 14.68 -0.32
N ASP A 44 -4.37 15.05 0.96
CA ASP A 44 -3.13 15.10 1.74
C ASP A 44 -3.18 13.98 2.78
N PRO A 45 -2.68 12.77 2.47
CA PRO A 45 -2.15 11.86 3.45
C PRO A 45 -0.63 11.94 3.36
N TYR A 46 0.03 12.17 4.49
CA TYR A 46 1.48 12.11 4.59
C TYR A 46 1.93 10.66 4.35
N ILE A 47 2.14 10.25 3.09
CA ILE A 47 2.63 8.90 2.75
C ILE A 47 4.15 8.90 2.94
N GLN A 48 4.62 8.30 4.03
CA GLN A 48 6.02 7.88 4.16
C GLN A 48 6.09 6.43 3.70
N ARG A 49 6.96 6.15 2.73
CA ARG A 49 7.25 4.81 2.24
C ARG A 49 8.68 4.47 2.59
N GLU A 50 8.88 3.44 3.39
CA GLU A 50 10.21 2.91 3.67
C GLU A 50 10.29 1.47 3.18
N GLU A 51 11.45 1.15 2.60
CA GLU A 51 11.78 -0.18 2.10
C GLU A 51 12.52 -0.94 3.20
N ASN A 52 11.99 -2.12 3.57
CA ASN A 52 12.66 -3.03 4.49
C ASN A 52 13.31 -4.16 3.68
N ASP A 53 14.60 -4.01 3.44
CA ASP A 53 15.46 -5.02 2.82
C ASP A 53 15.74 -6.17 3.81
N ALA A 54 14.71 -6.95 4.14
CA ALA A 54 14.87 -8.21 4.88
C ALA A 54 15.43 -9.29 3.93
N THR A 55 16.64 -9.09 3.41
CA THR A 55 17.33 -10.13 2.63
C THR A 55 18.05 -11.08 3.58
N GLU A 56 17.31 -12.00 4.20
CA GLU A 56 17.88 -13.22 4.78
C GLU A 56 17.66 -14.35 3.76
N SER A 57 18.76 -14.92 3.25
CA SER A 57 18.71 -15.94 2.19
C SER A 57 17.94 -17.17 2.66
N LEU A 58 16.79 -17.45 2.03
CA LEU A 58 16.02 -18.68 2.24
C LEU A 58 16.92 -19.90 1.97
N PRO A 59 17.08 -20.85 2.91
CA PRO A 59 17.53 -22.19 2.55
C PRO A 59 16.41 -22.84 1.70
N GLN A 60 16.74 -23.24 0.46
CA GLN A 60 15.89 -24.13 -0.33
C GLN A 60 15.83 -25.49 0.37
N ASP A 61 14.73 -25.79 1.05
CA ASP A 61 14.44 -27.11 1.60
C ASP A 61 13.42 -27.82 0.71
N ASP A 62 13.92 -28.80 -0.06
CA ASP A 62 13.10 -29.77 -0.79
C ASP A 62 12.54 -30.79 0.22
N GLY A 63 11.41 -30.48 0.84
CA GLY A 63 10.78 -31.35 1.83
C GLY A 63 9.26 -31.29 1.83
N LEU A 64 8.61 -32.13 1.02
CA LEU A 64 7.16 -32.37 1.09
C LEU A 64 6.79 -33.00 2.44
N GLY A 65 6.32 -32.16 3.37
CA GLY A 65 5.79 -32.55 4.68
C GLY A 65 4.27 -32.35 4.78
N GLU A 66 3.57 -33.48 4.80
CA GLU A 66 2.19 -33.78 5.23
C GLU A 66 1.29 -32.62 5.72
N LEU A 67 0.20 -32.40 4.97
CA LEU A 67 -0.94 -31.54 5.34
C LEU A 67 -1.67 -32.13 6.56
N SER A 68 -1.56 -31.46 7.71
CA SER A 68 -2.48 -31.68 8.83
C SER A 68 -3.72 -30.80 8.75
N ASP A 69 -4.81 -31.47 9.08
CA ASP A 69 -6.23 -31.18 8.95
C ASP A 69 -6.71 -29.98 9.79
N ALA A 70 -7.78 -29.37 9.30
CA ALA A 70 -8.36 -28.11 9.77
C ALA A 70 -9.09 -28.26 11.11
N GLY A 71 -8.67 -27.46 12.08
CA GLY A 71 -9.43 -27.11 13.28
C GLY A 71 -9.39 -25.60 13.46
N THR A 72 -10.47 -24.91 13.07
CA THR A 72 -10.66 -23.48 13.29
C THR A 72 -10.88 -23.22 14.79
N GLU A 73 -9.81 -22.97 15.52
CA GLU A 73 -9.80 -22.15 16.74
C GLU A 73 -9.02 -20.86 16.40
N PRO A 74 -9.49 -19.67 16.80
CA PRO A 74 -8.68 -18.46 16.67
C PRO A 74 -7.42 -18.65 17.50
N ALA A 75 -6.27 -18.68 16.83
CA ALA A 75 -4.98 -18.86 17.48
C ALA A 75 -4.78 -17.73 18.49
N SER A 76 -4.66 -18.09 19.77
CA SER A 76 -4.17 -17.19 20.81
C SER A 76 -2.77 -16.73 20.41
N PRO A 77 -2.45 -15.41 20.41
CA PRO A 77 -1.14 -14.95 20.01
C PRO A 77 -0.07 -15.62 20.88
N ALA A 78 0.92 -16.23 20.24
CA ALA A 78 1.91 -17.06 20.91
C ALA A 78 2.77 -16.22 21.87
N GLU A 79 2.52 -16.32 23.18
CA GLU A 79 3.31 -15.65 24.23
C GLU A 79 4.77 -16.15 24.33
N ASN A 80 5.22 -17.05 23.45
CA ASN A 80 6.54 -17.66 23.53
C ASN A 80 7.14 -17.93 22.14
N LEU A 81 7.34 -16.86 21.37
CA LEU A 81 8.17 -16.91 20.17
C LEU A 81 9.65 -16.83 20.55
N ASP A 82 10.49 -17.58 19.83
CA ASP A 82 11.95 -17.51 19.97
C ASP A 82 12.44 -16.13 19.48
N PRO A 83 13.17 -15.35 20.30
CA PRO A 83 13.68 -14.05 19.87
C PRO A 83 14.59 -14.13 18.63
N GLU A 84 15.23 -15.27 18.35
CA GLU A 84 16.07 -15.41 17.16
C GLU A 84 15.25 -15.56 15.86
N SER A 85 13.99 -16.01 15.97
CA SER A 85 13.10 -16.23 14.83
C SER A 85 12.27 -15.01 14.45
N VAL A 86 12.34 -13.93 15.21
CA VAL A 86 11.62 -12.68 14.95
C VAL A 86 12.56 -11.56 14.53
N SER A 87 12.02 -10.65 13.74
CA SER A 87 12.65 -9.38 13.37
C SER A 87 11.64 -8.26 13.63
N SER A 88 12.10 -7.01 13.60
CA SER A 88 11.25 -5.86 13.94
C SER A 88 11.49 -4.68 13.01
N VAL A 89 10.44 -3.89 12.80
CA VAL A 89 10.47 -2.61 12.09
C VAL A 89 9.90 -1.52 12.99
N VAL A 90 10.57 -0.37 13.01
CA VAL A 90 10.15 0.80 13.79
C VAL A 90 9.26 1.66 12.91
N ILE A 91 8.04 1.97 13.38
CA ILE A 91 7.08 2.81 12.68
C ILE A 91 6.92 4.11 13.46
N GLU A 92 7.85 5.05 13.26
CA GLU A 92 7.95 6.29 14.07
C GLU A 92 6.65 7.10 14.10
N PRO A 93 5.93 7.33 12.98
CA PRO A 93 4.71 8.13 13.00
C PRO A 93 3.53 7.51 13.77
N LEU A 94 3.58 6.20 14.03
CA LEU A 94 2.61 5.50 14.90
C LEU A 94 3.16 5.29 16.32
N GLY A 95 4.46 5.50 16.54
CA GLY A 95 5.11 5.31 17.84
C GLY A 95 5.24 3.83 18.24
N ILE A 96 5.28 2.91 17.28
CA ILE A 96 5.28 1.46 17.53
C ILE A 96 6.48 0.75 16.92
N VAL A 97 6.83 -0.39 17.52
CA VAL A 97 7.75 -1.38 16.98
C VAL A 97 6.93 -2.62 16.60
N VAL A 98 6.89 -2.92 15.31
CA VAL A 98 6.15 -4.06 14.76
C VAL A 98 7.12 -5.22 14.59
N SER A 99 6.80 -6.36 15.20
CA SER A 99 7.57 -7.59 15.03
C SER A 99 6.93 -8.48 13.97
N TYR A 100 7.76 -9.24 13.26
CA TYR A 100 7.34 -10.26 12.29
C TYR A 100 8.25 -11.49 12.41
N VAL A 101 7.71 -12.67 12.11
CA VAL A 101 8.51 -13.91 12.01
C VAL A 101 9.38 -13.85 10.76
N LYS A 102 10.67 -14.17 10.89
CA LYS A 102 11.62 -14.23 9.76
C LYS A 102 11.22 -15.30 8.75
N GLY A 103 11.70 -15.16 7.51
CA GLY A 103 11.47 -16.12 6.43
C GLY A 103 10.48 -15.65 5.37
N ILE A 104 9.96 -14.44 5.49
CA ILE A 104 9.30 -13.72 4.39
C ILE A 104 10.34 -12.92 3.61
N ALA A 105 10.14 -12.75 2.31
CA ALA A 105 10.98 -11.86 1.52
C ALA A 105 10.76 -10.40 1.95
N GLY A 106 11.66 -9.51 1.50
CA GLY A 106 11.57 -8.07 1.78
C GLY A 106 10.18 -7.49 1.53
N PHE A 107 9.84 -6.45 2.29
CA PHE A 107 8.56 -5.76 2.16
C PHE A 107 8.77 -4.26 2.35
N GLU A 108 7.80 -3.51 1.86
CA GLU A 108 7.70 -2.09 2.09
C GLU A 108 6.53 -1.83 3.04
N TYR A 109 6.53 -0.65 3.65
CA TYR A 109 5.36 -0.19 4.36
C TYR A 109 5.05 1.26 4.02
N ALA A 110 3.77 1.60 4.07
CA ALA A 110 3.27 2.94 3.85
C ALA A 110 2.36 3.36 4.99
N ILE A 111 2.59 4.56 5.50
CA ILE A 111 1.80 5.11 6.61
C ILE A 111 0.78 6.09 6.04
N TYR A 112 -0.44 6.00 6.55
CA TYR A 112 -1.55 6.83 6.14
C TYR A 112 -2.26 7.43 7.35
N ARG A 113 -3.01 8.50 7.06
CA ARG A 113 -3.93 9.12 8.00
C ARG A 113 -5.23 9.44 7.27
N THR A 114 -6.34 9.00 7.84
CA THR A 114 -7.68 9.30 7.32
C THR A 114 -8.12 10.71 7.71
N ASN A 115 -9.22 11.20 7.11
CA ASN A 115 -9.75 12.54 7.38
C ASN A 115 -10.30 12.71 8.81
N ASP A 116 -10.74 11.62 9.44
CA ASP A 116 -11.16 11.54 10.84
C ASP A 116 -9.97 11.43 11.81
N GLY A 117 -8.74 11.31 11.30
CA GLY A 117 -7.50 11.32 12.07
C GLY A 117 -6.95 9.95 12.45
N THR A 118 -7.61 8.86 12.03
CA THR A 118 -7.15 7.49 12.23
C THR A 118 -5.83 7.29 11.48
N GLN A 119 -4.80 6.82 12.18
CA GLN A 119 -3.50 6.51 11.61
C GLN A 119 -3.39 5.01 11.40
N TYR A 120 -2.85 4.61 10.26
CA TYR A 120 -2.60 3.20 9.98
C TYR A 120 -1.35 3.03 9.13
N VAL A 121 -0.78 1.83 9.20
CA VAL A 121 0.35 1.41 8.36
C VAL A 121 -0.08 0.19 7.55
N GLU A 122 0.14 0.22 6.25
CA GLU A 122 -0.04 -0.93 5.35
C GLU A 122 1.33 -1.52 5.03
N PHE A 123 1.43 -2.84 5.12
CA PHE A 123 2.60 -3.61 4.71
C PHE A 123 2.31 -4.26 3.36
N MET A 124 3.25 -4.10 2.44
CA MET A 124 3.10 -4.48 1.04
C MET A 124 4.36 -5.12 0.48
N SER A 125 4.19 -6.06 -0.44
CA SER A 125 5.30 -6.68 -1.15
C SER A 125 5.03 -6.65 -2.65
N ALA A 126 6.03 -6.22 -3.42
CA ALA A 126 5.94 -6.23 -4.88
C ALA A 126 5.78 -7.65 -5.46
N GLU A 127 6.20 -8.68 -4.72
CA GLU A 127 5.99 -10.09 -5.10
C GLU A 127 4.53 -10.52 -4.96
N LEU A 128 3.78 -9.82 -4.11
CA LEU A 128 2.35 -10.01 -3.90
C LEU A 128 1.49 -9.07 -4.74
N ALA A 129 2.09 -8.09 -5.43
CA ALA A 129 1.36 -7.16 -6.28
C ALA A 129 0.61 -7.94 -7.37
N GLY A 130 -0.70 -7.73 -7.40
CA GLY A 130 -1.60 -8.58 -8.15
C GLY A 130 -1.34 -8.62 -9.64
N THR A 131 -1.24 -9.84 -10.17
CA THR A 131 -1.30 -10.09 -11.62
C THR A 131 -2.75 -10.14 -12.11
N LYS A 132 -3.73 -10.29 -11.18
CA LYS A 132 -5.16 -10.42 -11.48
C LYS A 132 -5.91 -9.09 -11.47
N CYS A 133 -5.44 -8.09 -10.72
CA CYS A 133 -6.08 -6.78 -10.60
C CYS A 133 -5.12 -5.69 -11.07
N THR A 134 -5.60 -4.74 -11.86
CA THR A 134 -4.85 -3.52 -12.16
C THR A 134 -4.83 -2.65 -10.90
N ASP A 135 -3.64 -2.20 -10.49
CA ASP A 135 -3.40 -1.29 -9.35
C ASP A 135 -3.36 -1.93 -7.95
N ASP A 136 -3.17 -3.24 -7.86
CA ASP A 136 -2.87 -3.87 -6.56
C ASP A 136 -1.41 -3.64 -6.15
N ALA A 137 -1.22 -3.07 -4.95
CA ALA A 137 0.09 -2.83 -4.36
C ALA A 137 0.65 -4.06 -3.63
N GLY A 138 -0.10 -5.16 -3.52
CA GLY A 138 0.32 -6.36 -2.82
C GLY A 138 0.27 -6.19 -1.30
N VAL A 139 -0.76 -5.48 -0.81
CA VAL A 139 -0.98 -5.28 0.63
C VAL A 139 -1.38 -6.60 1.26
N PHE A 140 -0.68 -7.00 2.32
CA PHE A 140 -0.91 -8.26 3.01
C PHE A 140 -1.27 -8.08 4.50
N ALA A 141 -0.93 -6.95 5.11
CA ALA A 141 -1.28 -6.65 6.49
C ALA A 141 -1.44 -5.15 6.70
N THR A 142 -2.35 -4.77 7.60
CA THR A 142 -2.57 -3.38 8.01
C THR A 142 -2.64 -3.30 9.52
N ILE A 143 -1.93 -2.36 10.14
CA ILE A 143 -2.06 -2.06 11.57
C ILE A 143 -2.69 -0.69 11.73
N LEU A 144 -3.85 -0.64 12.39
CA LEU A 144 -4.59 0.59 12.67
C LEU A 144 -4.39 1.01 14.12
N LYS A 145 -4.13 2.30 14.33
CA LYS A 145 -4.11 2.92 15.65
C LYS A 145 -5.48 3.55 15.95
N ASN A 146 -6.09 3.13 17.04
CA ASN A 146 -7.42 3.54 17.51
C ASN A 146 -8.48 3.43 16.40
N PRO A 147 -8.72 2.23 15.84
CA PRO A 147 -9.69 2.06 14.77
C PRO A 147 -11.08 2.53 15.21
N PRO A 148 -11.84 3.23 14.34
CA PRO A 148 -13.21 3.60 14.65
C PRO A 148 -14.07 2.34 14.78
N ALA A 149 -14.95 2.33 15.79
CA ALA A 149 -15.69 1.14 16.23
C ALA A 149 -16.61 0.50 15.17
N GLU A 150 -16.91 1.17 14.06
CA GLU A 150 -17.94 0.74 13.09
C GLU A 150 -17.43 0.35 11.70
N THR A 151 -16.19 0.67 11.29
CA THR A 151 -15.74 0.43 9.90
C THR A 151 -14.52 -0.46 9.76
N ASP A 152 -13.54 -0.35 10.66
CA ASP A 152 -12.25 -1.05 10.49
C ASP A 152 -11.98 -2.09 11.59
N ALA A 153 -12.70 -2.03 12.71
CA ALA A 153 -12.64 -3.07 13.74
C ALA A 153 -13.29 -4.39 13.29
N ALA A 154 -14.20 -4.34 12.30
CA ALA A 154 -14.90 -5.52 11.79
C ALA A 154 -14.00 -6.44 10.94
N THR A 155 -12.91 -5.92 10.40
CA THR A 155 -11.90 -6.68 9.64
C THR A 155 -10.61 -6.90 10.45
N ALA A 156 -10.61 -6.51 11.72
CA ALA A 156 -9.50 -6.76 12.62
C ALA A 156 -9.50 -8.23 13.03
N GLU A 157 -8.39 -8.91 12.79
CA GLU A 157 -8.18 -10.29 13.22
C GLU A 157 -7.65 -10.33 14.66
N LEU A 158 -6.76 -9.39 15.00
CA LEU A 158 -6.15 -9.29 16.34
C LEU A 158 -6.13 -7.84 16.83
N GLU A 159 -6.23 -7.68 18.15
CA GLU A 159 -6.13 -6.38 18.82
C GLU A 159 -5.16 -6.43 19.99
N LYS A 160 -4.47 -5.33 20.24
CA LYS A 160 -3.57 -5.15 21.39
C LYS A 160 -3.68 -3.72 21.94
N GLN A 161 -3.82 -3.59 23.25
CA GLN A 161 -3.76 -2.29 23.91
C GLN A 161 -2.34 -1.97 24.37
N LEU A 162 -1.88 -0.76 24.08
CA LEU A 162 -0.57 -0.23 24.50
C LEU A 162 -0.77 1.21 24.97
N ASP A 163 -0.46 1.49 26.25
CA ASP A 163 -0.58 2.82 26.87
C ASP A 163 -1.92 3.56 26.62
N GLY A 164 -3.02 2.80 26.63
CA GLY A 164 -4.37 3.35 26.42
C GLY A 164 -4.79 3.52 24.96
N ASP A 165 -3.90 3.30 24.00
CA ASP A 165 -4.23 3.19 22.57
C ASP A 165 -4.55 1.72 22.21
N THR A 166 -5.54 1.51 21.34
CA THR A 166 -5.84 0.21 20.75
C THR A 166 -5.17 0.10 19.38
N TYR A 167 -4.38 -0.95 19.17
CA TYR A 167 -3.83 -1.30 17.87
C TYR A 167 -4.50 -2.55 17.34
N ALA A 168 -4.98 -2.49 16.11
CA ALA A 168 -5.67 -3.61 15.45
C ALA A 168 -4.90 -4.06 14.21
N LEU A 169 -4.64 -5.36 14.10
CA LEU A 169 -4.13 -6.00 12.89
C LEU A 169 -5.30 -6.44 12.03
N SER A 170 -5.37 -5.94 10.80
CA SER A 170 -6.28 -6.40 9.76
C SER A 170 -5.50 -7.12 8.68
N LEU A 171 -5.92 -8.34 8.34
CA LEU A 171 -5.36 -9.16 7.27
C LEU A 171 -6.43 -9.27 6.16
N PRO A 172 -6.14 -8.84 4.93
CA PRO A 172 -7.11 -8.95 3.84
C PRO A 172 -7.45 -10.41 3.50
N ASP A 173 -8.73 -10.74 3.38
CA ASP A 173 -9.18 -12.10 3.01
C ASP A 173 -8.94 -12.42 1.52
N ASP A 174 -9.01 -11.39 0.67
CA ASP A 174 -8.85 -11.50 -0.77
C ASP A 174 -7.52 -10.89 -1.22
N THR A 175 -6.82 -11.60 -2.11
CA THR A 175 -5.60 -11.08 -2.76
C THR A 175 -5.72 -11.12 -4.27
N CYS A 176 -5.08 -10.14 -4.92
CA CYS A 176 -4.93 -10.13 -6.37
C CYS A 176 -3.67 -10.88 -6.83
N THR A 177 -2.85 -11.42 -5.91
CA THR A 177 -1.73 -12.27 -6.28
C THR A 177 -2.19 -13.61 -6.86
N SER A 178 -1.32 -14.20 -7.67
CA SER A 178 -1.42 -15.60 -8.10
C SER A 178 -0.74 -16.55 -7.11
N ASP A 179 0.07 -16.05 -6.18
CA ASP A 179 0.79 -16.85 -5.20
C ASP A 179 0.13 -16.79 -3.82
N GLU A 180 -0.94 -17.56 -3.67
CA GLU A 180 -1.73 -17.64 -2.42
C GLU A 180 -0.90 -18.21 -1.26
N ALA A 181 0.08 -19.06 -1.54
CA ALA A 181 0.95 -19.63 -0.52
C ALA A 181 1.90 -18.58 0.06
N LEU A 182 2.53 -17.79 -0.82
CA LEU A 182 3.36 -16.66 -0.38
C LEU A 182 2.53 -15.63 0.39
N PHE A 183 1.35 -15.28 -0.10
CA PHE A 183 0.44 -14.35 0.60
C PHE A 183 0.11 -14.81 2.03
N ALA A 184 -0.26 -16.08 2.19
CA ALA A 184 -0.53 -16.66 3.50
C ALA A 184 0.71 -16.68 4.40
N GLN A 185 1.91 -16.86 3.84
CA GLN A 185 3.17 -16.81 4.59
C GLN A 185 3.43 -15.41 5.15
N TYR A 186 3.23 -14.37 4.34
CA TYR A 186 3.35 -12.97 4.77
C TYR A 186 2.35 -12.62 5.88
N GLN A 187 1.09 -13.04 5.73
CA GLN A 187 0.06 -12.84 6.75
C GLN A 187 0.38 -13.57 8.07
N ALA A 188 0.80 -14.83 7.99
CA ALA A 188 1.18 -15.61 9.17
C ALA A 188 2.36 -14.98 9.92
N ALA A 189 3.38 -14.50 9.19
CA ALA A 189 4.54 -13.88 9.81
C ALA A 189 4.20 -12.66 10.69
N PHE A 190 3.23 -11.85 10.26
CA PHE A 190 2.76 -10.70 11.04
C PHE A 190 1.77 -11.09 12.13
N ARG A 191 0.82 -11.98 11.82
CA ARG A 191 -0.18 -12.47 12.79
C ARG A 191 0.50 -13.09 14.01
N ASP A 192 1.43 -13.99 13.77
CA ASP A 192 2.03 -14.80 14.84
C ASP A 192 2.89 -13.93 15.77
N ALA A 193 3.56 -12.91 15.21
CA ALA A 193 4.40 -11.97 15.97
C ALA A 193 3.65 -10.73 16.49
N PHE A 194 2.37 -10.54 16.15
CA PHE A 194 1.60 -9.35 16.55
C PHE A 194 1.49 -9.21 18.07
N GLY A 195 1.50 -10.33 18.79
CA GLY A 195 1.57 -10.35 20.26
C GLY A 195 2.79 -9.63 20.83
N LEU A 196 3.85 -9.41 20.04
CA LEU A 196 5.07 -8.69 20.43
C LEU A 196 5.05 -7.20 20.08
N LEU A 197 3.96 -6.67 19.52
CA LEU A 197 3.83 -5.24 19.22
C LEU A 197 4.13 -4.39 20.46
N ALA A 198 5.02 -3.41 20.32
CA ALA A 198 5.47 -2.56 21.42
C ALA A 198 5.44 -1.09 21.04
N LEU A 199 5.50 -0.20 22.03
CA LEU A 199 5.75 1.22 21.80
C LEU A 199 7.24 1.46 21.59
N ILE A 200 7.59 2.46 20.78
CA ILE A 200 8.95 2.98 20.74
C ILE A 200 9.23 3.58 22.13
N GLU A 201 10.24 3.06 22.82
CA GLU A 201 10.70 3.66 24.07
C GLU A 201 11.13 5.09 23.76
N SER A 202 10.31 6.05 24.16
CA SER A 202 10.71 7.45 24.15
C SER A 202 11.79 7.56 25.20
N ASP A 203 13.05 7.70 24.78
CA ASP A 203 14.16 8.11 25.65
C ASP A 203 13.79 9.50 26.22
N GLU A 204 12.92 9.53 27.23
CA GLU A 204 12.68 10.72 28.03
C GLU A 204 13.96 11.00 28.81
N ALA A 205 14.72 11.94 28.25
CA ALA A 205 15.72 12.79 28.87
C ALA A 205 15.91 12.55 30.38
N GLN A 206 16.97 11.81 30.73
CA GLN A 206 17.62 11.95 32.04
C GLN A 206 18.41 13.26 32.10
#